data_AF-R7UCA8-F1
#
_entry.id   AF-R7UCA8-F1
#
_cell.length_a   1.000
_cell.length_b   1.000
_cell.length_c   1.000
_cell.angle_alpha   90.00
_cell.angle_beta   90.00
_cell.angle_gamma   90.00
#
_symmetry.space_group_name_H-M   'P 1'
#
loop_
_entity.id
_entity.type
_entity.pdbx_description
1 polymer ?
#
loop_
_entity_poly.entity_id
_entity_poly.type
_entity_poly.pdbx_seq_one_letter_code
_entity_poly.pdbx_strand_id
1 'polypeptide(L)'
;MGLHDWKNLDSEHFGDIDKIVEFCKQFHATSDDVLKAFKRKENINKEEAAALKNLDKFIIGLTLVELKKFLRFVTGSALKPKQILVEFSNDEHRPIKARTCSSLLYIPLNVKYNKFRRDFMKIISDEMNQDMTRKLSHDQQ
;
A
#
# COMPACT_ATOMS: atom_id res chain seq x y z
N MET A 1 14.76 -7.37 32.94
CA MET A 1 15.08 -6.09 32.26
C MET A 1 13.88 -5.74 31.39
N GLY A 2 13.29 -4.57 31.62
CA GLY A 2 12.09 -4.14 30.91
C GLY A 2 12.43 -3.58 29.55
N LEU A 3 11.46 -3.59 28.62
CA LEU A 3 11.58 -3.00 27.28
C LEU A 3 11.94 -1.49 27.27
N HIS A 4 11.96 -0.85 28.45
CA HIS A 4 12.21 0.57 28.65
C HIS A 4 13.70 0.92 28.82
N ASP A 5 14.58 -0.05 29.05
CA ASP A 5 16.00 0.21 29.35
C ASP A 5 16.89 0.39 28.11
N TRP A 6 16.38 0.10 26.90
CA TRP A 6 17.18 0.19 25.67
C TRP A 6 17.51 1.61 25.22
N LYS A 7 16.73 2.62 25.65
CA LYS A 7 17.02 4.02 25.32
C LYS A 7 18.30 4.53 25.97
N ASN A 8 18.72 3.91 27.06
CA ASN A 8 19.89 4.33 27.84
C ASN A 8 21.16 3.53 27.48
N LEU A 9 21.06 2.55 26.57
CA LEU A 9 22.14 1.60 26.34
C LEU A 9 23.09 1.99 25.20
N ASP A 10 22.73 2.94 24.32
CA ASP A 10 23.37 2.97 23.00
C ASP A 10 23.47 4.36 22.33
N SER A 11 23.64 5.44 23.09
CA SER A 11 23.90 6.77 22.48
C SER A 11 25.29 6.88 21.83
N GLU A 12 26.25 6.03 22.19
CA GLU A 12 27.62 6.06 21.66
C GLU A 12 27.80 5.22 20.38
N HIS A 13 26.89 4.28 20.09
CA HIS A 13 27.01 3.35 18.96
C HIS A 13 25.96 3.54 17.86
N PHE A 14 24.78 4.01 18.21
CA PHE A 14 23.72 4.30 17.26
C PHE A 14 23.48 5.80 17.26
N GLY A 15 24.09 6.51 16.31
CA GLY A 15 23.94 7.96 16.18
C GLY A 15 22.48 8.40 16.33
N ASP A 16 22.27 9.53 17.00
CA ASP A 16 21.00 10.20 17.31
C ASP A 16 19.74 9.53 16.73
N ILE A 17 19.15 8.62 17.52
CA ILE A 17 17.95 7.86 17.16
C ILE A 17 16.82 8.78 16.71
N ASP A 18 16.70 9.97 17.30
CA ASP A 18 15.66 10.93 16.91
C ASP A 18 15.89 11.46 15.50
N LYS A 19 17.14 11.68 15.08
CA LYS A 19 17.47 12.01 13.69
C LYS A 19 17.15 10.87 12.72
N ILE A 20 17.37 9.61 13.10
CA ILE A 20 16.99 8.45 12.27
C ILE A 20 15.47 8.36 12.14
N VAL A 21 14.74 8.57 13.22
CA VAL A 21 13.27 8.58 13.22
C VAL A 21 12.74 9.72 12.35
N GLU A 22 13.34 10.91 12.45
CA GLU A 22 12.99 12.07 11.63
C GLU A 22 13.27 11.83 10.15
N PHE A 23 14.45 11.28 9.83
CA PHE A 23 14.80 10.84 8.47
C PHE A 23 13.82 9.79 7.94
N CYS A 24 13.37 8.84 8.77
CA CYS A 24 12.40 7.82 8.36
C CYS A 24 11.03 8.41 7.99
N LYS A 25 10.60 9.52 8.63
CA LYS A 25 9.29 10.14 8.36
C LYS A 25 9.14 10.60 6.91
N GLN A 26 10.22 10.98 6.23
CA GLN A 26 10.16 11.43 4.83
C GLN A 26 9.75 10.31 3.85
N PHE A 27 9.87 9.05 4.27
CA PHE A 27 9.48 7.89 3.46
C PHE A 27 8.05 7.41 3.74
N HIS A 28 7.36 8.01 4.72
CA HIS A 28 5.95 7.73 4.94
C HIS A 28 5.10 8.39 3.85
N ALA A 29 4.38 7.57 3.11
CA ALA A 29 3.50 8.06 2.05
C ALA A 29 2.24 8.73 2.64
N THR A 30 1.85 9.85 2.05
CA THR A 30 0.50 10.41 2.17
C THR A 30 -0.36 9.99 0.98
N SER A 31 -1.69 10.16 1.05
CA SER A 31 -2.57 9.89 -0.08
C SER A 31 -2.18 10.71 -1.32
N ASP A 32 -1.75 11.96 -1.15
CA ASP A 32 -1.29 12.82 -2.25
C ASP A 32 -0.02 12.26 -2.91
N ASP A 33 0.95 11.76 -2.13
CA ASP A 33 2.15 11.11 -2.67
C ASP A 33 1.80 9.90 -3.53
N VAL A 34 0.84 9.08 -3.08
CA VAL A 34 0.39 7.90 -3.81
C VAL A 34 -0.34 8.29 -5.10
N LEU A 35 -1.21 9.32 -5.05
CA LEU A 35 -1.93 9.82 -6.22
C LEU A 35 -0.97 10.35 -7.30
N LYS A 36 0.11 11.04 -6.88
CA LYS A 36 1.17 11.53 -7.77
C LYS A 36 2.02 10.41 -8.37
N ALA A 37 2.17 9.29 -7.66
CA ALA A 37 2.93 8.15 -8.14
C ALA A 37 2.20 7.36 -9.25
N PHE A 38 0.88 7.52 -9.41
CA PHE A 38 0.16 6.82 -10.47
C PHE A 38 0.56 7.34 -11.86
N LYS A 39 1.13 6.44 -12.69
CA LYS A 39 1.37 6.73 -14.09
C LYS A 39 0.06 6.65 -14.87
N ARG A 40 -0.55 7.81 -15.14
CA ARG A 40 -1.78 7.91 -15.93
C ARG A 40 -1.46 7.85 -17.42
N LYS A 41 -2.26 7.10 -18.20
CA LYS A 41 -2.20 7.14 -19.67
C LYS A 41 -2.85 8.45 -20.14
N GLU A 42 -2.30 9.09 -21.18
CA GLU A 42 -2.80 10.37 -21.69
C GLU A 42 -4.13 10.23 -22.44
N ASN A 43 -4.32 9.12 -23.15
CA ASN A 43 -5.53 8.81 -23.91
C ASN A 43 -6.29 7.68 -23.23
N ILE A 44 -7.20 8.03 -22.32
CA ILE A 44 -8.07 7.07 -21.64
C ILE A 44 -9.52 7.19 -22.12
N ASN A 45 -10.21 6.05 -22.18
CA ASN A 45 -11.63 6.04 -22.49
C ASN A 45 -12.49 6.39 -21.26
N LYS A 46 -13.81 6.51 -21.45
CA LYS A 46 -14.74 6.91 -20.37
C LYS A 46 -14.78 5.91 -19.21
N GLU A 47 -14.64 4.62 -19.49
CA GLU A 47 -14.71 3.55 -18.48
C GLU A 47 -13.43 3.53 -17.63
N GLU A 48 -12.27 3.68 -18.28
CA GLU A 48 -10.97 3.83 -17.63
C GLU A 48 -10.93 5.07 -16.75
N ALA A 49 -11.45 6.20 -17.23
CA ALA A 49 -11.55 7.42 -16.43
C ALA A 49 -12.44 7.24 -15.18
N ALA A 50 -13.54 6.51 -15.30
CA ALA A 50 -14.41 6.19 -14.17
C ALA A 50 -13.70 5.27 -13.15
N ALA A 51 -12.96 4.26 -13.62
CA ALA A 51 -12.18 3.38 -12.77
C ALA A 51 -11.05 4.12 -12.04
N LEU A 52 -10.34 5.03 -12.72
CA LEU A 52 -9.34 5.90 -12.09
C LEU A 52 -9.97 6.83 -11.05
N LYS A 53 -11.15 7.40 -11.33
CA LYS A 53 -11.87 8.22 -10.35
C LYS A 53 -12.26 7.42 -9.10
N ASN A 54 -12.65 6.16 -9.26
CA ASN A 54 -12.90 5.27 -8.13
C ASN A 54 -11.62 5.00 -7.32
N LEU A 55 -10.50 4.76 -8.00
CA LEU A 55 -9.19 4.59 -7.35
C LEU A 55 -8.78 5.85 -6.59
N ASP A 56 -8.85 7.02 -7.21
CA ASP A 56 -8.51 8.31 -6.58
C ASP A 56 -9.36 8.52 -5.31
N LYS A 57 -10.69 8.33 -5.42
CA LYS A 57 -11.61 8.44 -4.29
C LYS A 57 -11.32 7.40 -3.21
N PHE A 58 -10.89 6.21 -3.58
CA PHE A 58 -10.53 5.16 -2.63
C PHE A 58 -9.28 5.56 -1.83
N ILE A 59 -8.21 5.99 -2.49
CA ILE A 59 -6.94 6.39 -1.86
C ILE A 59 -7.10 7.59 -0.92
N ILE A 60 -7.91 8.58 -1.31
CA ILE A 60 -8.22 9.74 -0.46
C ILE A 60 -8.98 9.32 0.80
N GLY A 61 -9.82 8.29 0.69
CA GLY A 61 -10.64 7.79 1.80
C GLY A 61 -9.93 6.85 2.76
N LEU A 62 -8.64 6.53 2.55
CA LEU A 62 -7.89 5.62 3.41
C LEU A 62 -7.31 6.34 4.63
N THR A 63 -7.36 5.66 5.78
CA THR A 63 -6.52 5.99 6.93
C THR A 63 -5.05 5.69 6.65
N LEU A 64 -4.14 6.23 7.45
CA LEU A 64 -2.70 5.96 7.31
C LEU A 64 -2.37 4.46 7.39
N VAL A 65 -3.07 3.70 8.24
CA VAL A 65 -2.86 2.25 8.37
C VAL A 65 -3.30 1.52 7.12
N GLU A 66 -4.47 1.86 6.58
CA GLU A 66 -4.99 1.27 5.34
C GLU A 66 -4.13 1.65 4.13
N LEU A 67 -3.62 2.89 4.08
CA LEU A 67 -2.74 3.34 3.02
C LEU A 67 -1.42 2.54 2.99
N LYS A 68 -0.83 2.27 4.16
CA LYS A 68 0.36 1.40 4.28
C LYS A 68 0.07 -0.02 3.79
N LYS A 69 -1.09 -0.57 4.11
CA LYS A 69 -1.52 -1.89 3.63
C LYS A 69 -1.73 -1.91 2.12
N PHE A 70 -2.39 -0.88 1.58
CA PHE A 70 -2.54 -0.70 0.14
C PHE A 70 -1.18 -0.67 -0.55
N LEU A 71 -0.21 0.08 -0.03
CA LEU A 71 1.12 0.15 -0.62
C LEU A 71 1.85 -1.20 -0.57
N ARG A 72 1.71 -1.96 0.52
CA ARG A 72 2.28 -3.31 0.62
C ARG A 72 1.68 -4.24 -0.44
N PHE A 73 0.36 -4.22 -0.59
CA PHE A 73 -0.32 -4.98 -1.64
C PHE A 73 0.20 -4.63 -3.04
N VAL A 74 0.34 -3.34 -3.34
CA VAL A 74 0.69 -2.88 -4.70
C VAL A 74 2.18 -2.98 -5.01
N THR A 75 3.04 -2.69 -4.03
CA THR A 75 4.49 -2.48 -4.24
C THR A 75 5.37 -3.42 -3.42
N GLY A 76 4.79 -4.20 -2.50
CA GLY A 76 5.54 -5.01 -1.54
C GLY A 76 6.13 -4.22 -0.37
N SER A 77 5.89 -2.91 -0.30
CA SER A 77 6.45 -2.01 0.73
C SER A 77 5.40 -1.02 1.23
N ALA A 78 5.53 -0.56 2.47
CA ALA A 78 4.70 0.51 3.02
C ALA A 78 5.29 1.93 2.79
N LEU A 79 6.40 2.02 2.07
CA LEU A 79 7.13 3.27 1.84
C LEU A 79 6.56 4.04 0.64
N LYS A 80 6.89 5.33 0.57
CA LYS A 80 6.55 6.23 -0.53
C LYS A 80 6.97 5.64 -1.89
N PRO A 81 6.02 5.33 -2.79
CA PRO A 81 6.33 4.78 -4.09
C PRO A 81 6.89 5.84 -5.03
N LYS A 82 7.84 5.47 -5.90
CA LYS A 82 8.27 6.33 -7.01
C LYS A 82 7.26 6.37 -8.14
N GLN A 83 6.68 5.20 -8.46
CA GLN A 83 5.72 5.04 -9.54
C GLN A 83 4.85 3.82 -9.27
N ILE A 84 3.57 3.91 -9.62
CA ILE A 84 2.63 2.80 -9.69
C ILE A 84 2.03 2.80 -11.08
N LEU A 85 2.16 1.69 -11.80
CA LEU A 85 1.52 1.49 -13.09
C LEU A 85 0.08 1.00 -12.86
N VAL A 86 -0.87 1.57 -13.59
CA VAL A 86 -2.27 1.15 -13.53
C VAL A 86 -2.67 0.58 -14.87
N GLU A 87 -3.13 -0.66 -14.86
CA GLU A 87 -3.72 -1.34 -16.00
C GLU A 87 -5.17 -1.72 -15.68
N PHE A 88 -5.97 -1.86 -16.73
CA PHE A 88 -7.40 -2.08 -16.60
C PHE A 88 -7.74 -3.53 -16.94
N SER A 89 -8.74 -4.07 -16.23
CA SER A 89 -9.28 -5.39 -16.50
C SER A 89 -10.75 -5.29 -16.87
N ASN A 90 -11.10 -5.85 -18.02
CA ASN A 90 -12.50 -5.98 -18.46
C ASN A 90 -13.25 -7.12 -17.73
N ASP A 91 -12.55 -7.90 -16.92
CA ASP A 91 -13.14 -9.04 -16.23
C ASP A 91 -13.66 -8.61 -14.84
N GLU A 92 -14.95 -8.28 -14.76
CA GLU A 92 -15.62 -7.89 -13.51
C GLU A 92 -15.64 -8.98 -12.44
N HIS A 93 -15.34 -10.23 -12.80
CA HIS A 93 -15.32 -11.38 -11.90
C HIS A 93 -13.91 -11.68 -11.38
N ARG A 94 -12.87 -11.03 -11.93
CA ARG A 94 -11.51 -11.18 -11.40
C ARG A 94 -11.30 -10.29 -10.18
N PRO A 95 -10.63 -10.82 -9.14
CA PRO A 95 -10.18 -9.99 -8.04
C PRO A 95 -9.19 -8.95 -8.55
N ILE A 96 -9.18 -7.78 -7.92
CA ILE A 96 -8.12 -6.78 -8.08
C ILE A 96 -6.77 -7.47 -7.82
N LYS A 97 -5.77 -7.21 -8.68
CA LYS A 97 -4.47 -7.86 -8.61
C LYS A 97 -3.35 -6.83 -8.65
N ALA A 98 -2.24 -7.16 -8.00
CA ALA A 98 -1.02 -6.40 -8.09
C ALA A 98 0.17 -7.30 -8.44
N ARG A 99 1.17 -6.72 -9.12
CA ARG A 99 2.51 -7.30 -9.27
C ARG A 99 3.49 -6.37 -8.59
N THR A 100 3.91 -6.74 -7.39
CA THR A 100 4.76 -5.93 -6.51
C THR A 100 6.12 -5.63 -7.14
N CYS A 101 6.75 -6.62 -7.79
CA CYS A 101 8.07 -6.47 -8.44
C CYS A 101 8.10 -5.35 -9.50
N SER A 102 6.96 -5.05 -10.13
CA SER A 102 6.82 -3.99 -11.13
C SER A 102 5.93 -2.84 -10.69
N SER A 103 5.46 -2.83 -9.43
CA SER A 103 4.47 -1.87 -8.90
C SER A 103 3.27 -1.68 -9.84
N LEU A 104 2.75 -2.79 -10.38
CA LEU A 104 1.67 -2.78 -11.36
C LEU A 104 0.35 -3.21 -10.71
N LEU A 105 -0.64 -2.33 -10.75
CA LEU A 105 -1.98 -2.54 -10.22
C LEU A 105 -2.97 -2.74 -11.36
N TYR A 106 -3.73 -3.84 -11.30
CA TYR A 106 -4.84 -4.11 -12.21
C TYR A 106 -6.16 -3.77 -11.52
N ILE A 107 -6.91 -2.81 -12.07
CA ILE A 107 -8.22 -2.41 -11.56
C ILE A 107 -9.37 -2.79 -12.52
N PRO A 108 -10.54 -3.17 -12.01
CA PRO A 108 -11.67 -3.56 -12.85
C PRO A 108 -12.36 -2.33 -13.47
N LEU A 109 -12.78 -2.47 -14.72
CA LEU A 109 -13.66 -1.50 -15.38
C LEU A 109 -15.12 -1.71 -14.97
N ASN A 110 -15.96 -0.70 -15.18
CA ASN A 110 -17.42 -0.74 -15.02
C ASN A 110 -17.96 -1.11 -13.62
N VAL A 111 -17.08 -1.14 -12.61
CA VAL A 111 -17.45 -1.40 -11.22
C VAL A 111 -17.88 -0.11 -10.51
N LYS A 112 -19.04 -0.14 -9.85
CA LYS A 112 -19.50 0.95 -8.96
C LYS A 112 -18.57 1.12 -7.75
N TYR A 113 -18.34 2.36 -7.32
CA TYR A 113 -17.46 2.70 -6.19
C TYR A 113 -17.68 1.85 -4.93
N ASN A 114 -18.93 1.57 -4.54
CA ASN A 114 -19.21 0.80 -3.32
C ASN A 114 -18.74 -0.67 -3.41
N LYS A 115 -18.82 -1.28 -4.60
CA LYS A 115 -18.28 -2.63 -4.85
C LYS A 115 -16.75 -2.55 -4.89
N PHE A 116 -16.20 -1.60 -5.66
CA PHE A 116 -14.77 -1.33 -5.75
C PHE A 116 -14.09 -1.17 -4.39
N ARG A 117 -14.64 -0.31 -3.52
CA ARG A 117 -14.13 -0.07 -2.17
C ARG A 117 -14.19 -1.35 -1.33
N ARG A 118 -15.30 -2.09 -1.36
CA ARG A 118 -15.46 -3.32 -0.59
C ARG A 118 -14.42 -4.37 -0.98
N ASP A 119 -14.19 -4.54 -2.27
CA ASP A 119 -13.26 -5.54 -2.80
C ASP A 119 -11.81 -5.18 -2.42
N PHE A 120 -11.41 -3.91 -2.56
CA PHE A 120 -10.11 -3.44 -2.08
C PHE A 120 -9.95 -3.58 -0.56
N MET A 121 -10.96 -3.18 0.22
CA MET A 121 -10.93 -3.27 1.68
C MET A 121 -10.76 -4.71 2.15
N LYS A 122 -11.42 -5.66 1.46
CA LYS A 122 -11.25 -7.10 1.74
C LYS A 122 -9.80 -7.52 1.53
N ILE A 123 -9.20 -7.16 0.39
CA ILE A 123 -7.80 -7.50 0.07
C ILE A 123 -6.82 -6.96 1.11
N ILE A 124 -6.88 -5.66 1.41
CA ILE A 124 -5.93 -5.05 2.36
C ILE A 124 -6.17 -5.48 3.81
N SER A 125 -7.36 -5.99 4.12
CA SER A 125 -7.66 -6.59 5.43
C SER A 125 -7.15 -8.03 5.51
N ASP A 126 -7.29 -8.81 4.44
CA ASP A 126 -6.86 -10.21 4.36
C ASP A 126 -5.32 -10.36 4.40
N GLU A 127 -4.55 -9.40 3.86
CA GLU A 127 -3.09 -9.39 3.96
C GLU A 127 -2.55 -9.37 5.40
N MET A 128 -3.37 -9.01 6.41
CA MET A 128 -2.99 -9.16 7.82
C MET A 128 -2.63 -10.60 8.20
N ASN A 129 -3.17 -11.59 7.50
CA ASN A 129 -2.91 -12.98 7.85
C ASN A 129 -1.53 -13.45 7.35
N GLN A 130 -0.99 -12.91 6.26
CA GLN A 130 0.28 -13.42 5.71
C GLN A 130 1.52 -13.02 6.52
N ASP A 131 1.50 -11.85 7.17
CA ASP A 131 2.57 -11.40 8.08
C ASP A 131 2.53 -12.12 9.45
N MET A 132 1.36 -12.61 9.89
CA MET A 132 1.21 -13.37 11.15
C MET A 132 1.46 -14.87 10.98
N THR A 133 1.14 -15.47 9.83
CA THR A 133 1.37 -16.91 9.61
C THR A 133 2.85 -17.25 9.36
N ARG A 134 3.64 -16.33 8.77
CA ARG A 134 5.09 -16.55 8.57
C ARG A 134 5.90 -16.59 9.86
N LYS A 135 5.42 -15.97 10.95
CA LYS A 135 6.06 -16.04 12.26
C LYS A 135 5.76 -17.33 13.03
N LEU A 136 4.74 -18.10 12.63
CA LEU A 136 4.34 -19.32 13.33
C LEU A 136 4.84 -20.61 12.64
N SER A 137 5.41 -20.52 11.44
CA SER A 137 5.89 -21.69 10.69
C SER A 137 7.37 -22.01 10.86
N HIS A 138 8.11 -21.24 11.69
CA HIS A 138 9.54 -21.46 11.94
C HIS A 138 9.86 -22.06 13.31
N ASP A 139 8.87 -22.27 14.18
CA ASP A 139 9.05 -22.86 15.52
C ASP A 139 8.56 -24.32 15.62
N GLN A 140 8.53 -25.05 14.50
CA GLN A 140 8.29 -26.49 14.50
C GLN A 140 9.33 -27.21 13.65
N GLN A 141 10.54 -27.35 14.19
CA GLN A 141 11.47 -28.43 13.85
C GLN A 141 12.38 -28.74 15.03
#